data_AF-A0A3B9N7B2-F1
#
_entry.id   AF-A0A3B9N7B2-F1
#
_cell.length_a   1.000
_cell.length_b   1.000
_cell.length_c   1.000
_cell.angle_alpha   90.00
_cell.angle_beta   90.00
_cell.angle_gamma   90.00
#
_symmetry.space_group_name_H-M   'P 1'
#
loop_
_entity.id
_entity.type
_entity.pdbx_description
1 polymer ?
#
loop_
_entity_poly.entity_id
_entity_poly.type
_entity_poly.pdbx_seq_one_letter_code
_entity_poly.pdbx_strand_id
1 'polypeptide(L)'
;MYYEQPSIFPFGLRIDEPVTTFTDLMVSLVCFYAFYKLNKIDVKNKVHLYLTYYFLSMGIATTIGGLIGHGFLYLFNAQWEAPEGFVRVLSNIFGEELLKDVANPWKLPGWLTSMFSIMLVERASIEYARPLINKKVGTFFAYFNIIELATFVTITFASLNFFFVEVHSAYGLLIIVFGFNLVVFLKSKKKGSKLFLIAVGFSALGALFFMNKWGFSPWFNHFDISHTLMTFSAYFFYLGAKEILSDPVLLK
;
A
#
# COMPACT_ATOMS: atom_id res chain seq x y z
N MET A 1 -9.24 6.13 -21.47
CA MET A 1 -9.08 5.06 -22.49
C MET A 1 -8.21 4.00 -21.84
N TYR A 2 -8.62 2.73 -21.89
CA TYR A 2 -7.83 1.61 -21.36
C TYR A 2 -6.69 1.29 -22.34
N TYR A 3 -5.48 1.08 -21.81
CA TYR A 3 -4.30 0.75 -22.59
C TYR A 3 -3.60 -0.46 -22.00
N GLU A 4 -3.47 -1.52 -22.80
CA GLU A 4 -2.65 -2.69 -22.49
C GLU A 4 -1.21 -2.43 -22.90
N GLN A 5 -0.27 -2.82 -22.04
CA GLN A 5 1.16 -2.67 -22.30
C GLN A 5 1.66 -3.85 -23.16
N PRO A 6 2.43 -3.60 -24.23
CA PRO A 6 3.04 -4.66 -25.01
C PRO A 6 4.22 -5.30 -24.26
N SER A 7 4.49 -6.57 -24.55
CA SER A 7 5.71 -7.25 -24.11
C SER A 7 6.94 -6.78 -24.89
N ILE A 8 8.11 -6.81 -24.26
CA ILE A 8 9.42 -6.60 -24.91
C ILE A 8 10.31 -7.83 -24.77
N PHE A 9 11.30 -7.96 -25.65
CA PHE A 9 12.21 -9.11 -25.71
C PHE A 9 13.71 -8.73 -25.68
N PRO A 10 14.19 -7.95 -24.71
CA PRO A 10 15.61 -7.63 -24.60
C PRO A 10 16.44 -8.91 -24.45
N PHE A 11 17.41 -9.11 -25.34
CA PHE A 11 18.28 -10.31 -25.36
C PHE A 11 17.53 -11.64 -25.40
N GLY A 12 16.30 -11.67 -25.96
CA GLY A 12 15.45 -12.85 -26.01
C GLY A 12 14.67 -13.15 -24.72
N LEU A 13 14.83 -12.34 -23.67
CA LEU A 13 14.05 -12.45 -22.44
C LEU A 13 12.72 -11.70 -22.60
N ARG A 14 11.59 -12.40 -22.50
CA ARG A 14 10.26 -11.78 -22.48
C ARG A 14 10.05 -11.02 -21.18
N ILE A 15 9.58 -9.77 -21.27
CA ILE A 15 9.12 -8.98 -20.13
C ILE A 15 7.74 -8.43 -20.48
N ASP A 16 6.72 -8.85 -19.74
CA ASP A 16 5.36 -8.31 -19.85
C ASP A 16 5.25 -7.02 -19.04
N GLU A 17 4.44 -6.07 -19.51
CA GLU A 17 4.22 -4.78 -18.81
C GLU A 17 5.52 -4.12 -18.31
N PRO A 18 6.51 -3.86 -19.21
CA PRO A 18 7.86 -3.46 -18.81
C PRO A 18 7.90 -2.12 -18.06
N VAL A 19 7.00 -1.18 -18.37
CA VAL A 19 6.91 0.11 -17.70
C VAL A 19 6.27 -0.05 -16.32
N THR A 20 5.28 -0.94 -16.19
CA THR A 20 4.67 -1.23 -14.88
C THR A 20 5.68 -1.90 -13.96
N THR A 21 6.39 -2.90 -14.49
CA THR A 21 7.52 -3.55 -13.80
C THR A 21 8.55 -2.53 -13.35
N PHE A 22 8.94 -1.60 -14.22
CA PHE A 22 9.92 -0.56 -13.88
C PHE A 22 9.41 0.40 -12.79
N THR A 23 8.18 0.90 -12.91
CA THR A 23 7.60 1.83 -11.94
C THR A 23 7.35 1.19 -10.56
N ASP A 24 7.01 -0.10 -10.51
CA ASP A 24 6.98 -0.88 -9.26
C ASP A 24 8.35 -0.95 -8.58
N LEU A 25 9.41 -1.20 -9.37
CA LEU A 25 10.78 -1.22 -8.88
C LEU A 25 11.28 0.16 -8.43
N MET A 26 10.73 1.26 -8.98
CA MET A 26 10.98 2.61 -8.47
C MET A 26 10.40 2.80 -7.07
N VAL A 27 9.16 2.35 -6.81
CA VAL A 27 8.58 2.34 -5.46
C VAL A 27 9.46 1.52 -4.53
N SER A 28 9.84 0.32 -4.97
CA SER A 28 10.71 -0.59 -4.22
C SER A 28 12.02 0.08 -3.80
N LEU A 29 12.69 0.76 -4.74
CA LEU A 29 13.96 1.43 -4.51
C LEU A 29 13.83 2.53 -3.44
N VAL A 30 12.79 3.37 -3.54
CA VAL A 30 12.53 4.42 -2.55
C VAL A 30 12.26 3.82 -1.17
N CYS A 31 11.46 2.75 -1.12
CA CYS A 31 11.12 2.06 0.12
C CYS A 31 12.34 1.38 0.77
N PHE A 32 13.17 0.66 0.02
CA PHE A 32 14.40 0.08 0.57
C PHE A 32 15.41 1.13 1.01
N TYR A 33 15.54 2.23 0.26
CA TYR A 33 16.36 3.37 0.67
C TYR A 33 15.86 3.97 1.99
N ALA A 34 14.56 4.18 2.11
CA ALA A 34 13.93 4.68 3.33
C ALA A 34 14.18 3.73 4.51
N PHE A 35 13.94 2.42 4.34
CA PHE A 35 14.25 1.40 5.34
C PHE A 35 15.70 1.47 5.81
N TYR A 36 16.66 1.50 4.88
CA TYR A 36 18.08 1.59 5.20
C TYR A 36 18.41 2.86 6.00
N LYS A 37 17.85 4.01 5.62
CA LYS A 37 18.10 5.29 6.29
C LYS A 37 17.43 5.37 7.66
N LEU A 38 16.20 4.89 7.80
CA LEU A 38 15.48 4.91 9.08
C LEU A 38 16.10 3.97 10.10
N ASN A 39 16.67 2.82 9.71
CA ASN A 39 17.35 1.92 10.63
C ASN A 39 18.56 2.57 11.34
N LYS A 40 19.20 3.55 10.71
CA LYS A 40 20.33 4.31 11.25
C LYS A 40 19.95 5.40 12.25
N ILE A 41 18.66 5.64 12.49
CA ILE A 41 18.21 6.59 13.50
C ILE A 41 18.25 5.90 14.88
N ASP A 42 18.84 6.59 15.87
CA ASP A 42 19.08 6.03 17.20
C ASP A 42 17.79 5.83 18.03
N VAL A 43 16.74 6.61 17.75
CA VAL A 43 15.45 6.49 18.43
C VAL A 43 14.81 5.14 18.13
N LYS A 44 14.65 4.27 19.14
CA LYS A 44 14.00 2.96 19.02
C LYS A 44 12.71 2.93 19.83
N ASN A 45 11.59 3.32 19.21
CA ASN A 45 10.25 3.23 19.80
C ASN A 45 9.28 2.51 18.84
N LYS A 46 8.00 2.38 19.23
CA LYS A 46 6.99 1.70 18.41
C LYS A 46 6.78 2.38 17.04
N VAL A 47 6.80 3.71 16.99
CA VAL A 47 6.65 4.46 15.73
C VAL A 47 7.83 4.16 14.80
N HIS A 48 9.05 4.14 15.34
CA HIS A 48 10.25 3.74 14.59
C HIS A 48 10.13 2.34 14.02
N LEU A 49 9.72 1.38 14.85
CA LEU A 49 9.50 0.00 14.43
C LEU A 49 8.50 -0.08 13.27
N TYR A 50 7.31 0.49 13.44
CA TYR A 50 6.24 0.41 12.45
C TYR A 50 6.61 1.10 11.13
N LEU A 51 7.20 2.29 11.17
CA LEU A 51 7.61 3.00 9.95
C LEU A 51 8.76 2.27 9.23
N THR A 52 9.71 1.73 9.98
CA THR A 52 10.82 0.97 9.39
C THR A 52 10.29 -0.28 8.69
N TYR A 53 9.46 -1.08 9.35
CA TYR A 53 8.91 -2.28 8.74
C TYR A 53 7.87 -1.99 7.66
N TYR A 54 7.15 -0.85 7.70
CA TYR A 54 6.32 -0.37 6.60
C TYR A 54 7.14 -0.22 5.31
N PHE A 55 8.28 0.48 5.38
CA PHE A 55 9.11 0.64 4.20
C PHE A 55 9.72 -0.68 3.71
N LEU A 56 10.11 -1.57 4.63
CA LEU A 56 10.61 -2.88 4.24
C LEU A 56 9.55 -3.70 3.51
N SER A 57 8.35 -3.83 4.10
CA SER A 57 7.28 -4.65 3.53
C SER A 57 6.73 -4.03 2.24
N MET A 58 6.56 -2.70 2.15
CA MET A 58 6.17 -2.05 0.90
C MET A 58 7.20 -2.27 -0.22
N GLY A 59 8.49 -2.20 0.12
CA GLY A 59 9.57 -2.48 -0.83
C GLY A 59 9.53 -3.91 -1.36
N ILE A 60 9.36 -4.90 -0.47
CA ILE A 60 9.21 -6.31 -0.86
C ILE A 60 7.94 -6.51 -1.70
N ALA A 61 6.81 -5.93 -1.28
CA ALA A 61 5.53 -6.07 -1.94
C ALA A 61 5.57 -5.57 -3.39
N THR A 62 6.14 -4.39 -3.61
CA THR A 62 6.25 -3.79 -4.95
C THR A 62 7.32 -4.46 -5.80
N THR A 63 8.37 -5.04 -5.20
CA THR A 63 9.33 -5.87 -5.94
C THR A 63 8.67 -7.16 -6.44
N ILE A 64 7.87 -7.82 -5.59
CA ILE A 64 7.08 -9.00 -5.98
C ILE A 64 6.04 -8.60 -7.03
N GLY A 65 5.34 -7.48 -6.84
CA GLY A 65 4.37 -6.94 -7.80
C GLY A 65 4.99 -6.75 -9.18
N GLY A 66 6.08 -5.98 -9.26
CA GLY A 66 6.75 -5.69 -10.52
C GLY A 66 7.32 -6.94 -11.19
N LEU A 67 8.07 -7.78 -10.45
CA LEU A 67 8.75 -8.94 -11.05
C LEU A 67 7.79 -10.11 -11.31
N ILE A 68 6.99 -10.51 -10.32
CA ILE A 68 6.14 -11.70 -10.41
C ILE A 68 4.74 -11.33 -10.89
N GLY A 69 4.17 -10.24 -10.39
CA GLY A 69 2.81 -9.82 -10.73
C GLY A 69 2.64 -9.20 -12.12
N HIS A 70 3.73 -8.69 -12.71
CA HIS A 70 3.71 -8.01 -14.00
C HIS A 70 4.75 -8.61 -14.96
N GLY A 71 6.05 -8.36 -14.74
CA GLY A 71 7.15 -8.69 -15.65
C GLY A 71 7.24 -10.14 -16.12
N PHE A 72 7.18 -11.06 -15.15
CA PHE A 72 7.44 -12.48 -15.37
C PHE A 72 6.26 -13.38 -14.98
N LEU A 73 5.05 -12.83 -14.89
CA LEU A 73 3.86 -13.60 -14.51
C LEU A 73 3.63 -14.82 -15.42
N TYR A 74 4.01 -14.71 -16.70
CA TYR A 74 3.92 -15.81 -17.67
C TYR A 74 4.75 -17.06 -17.30
N LEU A 75 5.74 -16.94 -16.40
CA LEU A 75 6.51 -18.08 -15.87
C LEU A 75 5.75 -18.86 -14.79
N PHE A 76 4.63 -18.31 -14.30
CA PHE A 76 3.91 -18.82 -13.15
C PHE A 76 2.46 -19.16 -13.54
N ASN A 77 2.18 -20.44 -13.71
CA ASN A 77 0.82 -20.93 -13.92
C ASN A 77 0.25 -21.46 -12.60
N ALA A 78 -0.89 -20.91 -12.18
CA ALA A 78 -1.63 -21.41 -11.03
C ALA A 78 -3.13 -21.18 -11.25
N GLN A 79 -3.93 -22.15 -10.84
CA GLN A 79 -5.39 -22.06 -10.81
C GLN A 79 -5.85 -21.98 -9.36
N TRP A 80 -6.91 -21.21 -9.11
CA TRP A 80 -7.53 -21.08 -7.81
C TRP A 80 -9.03 -21.13 -7.95
N GLU A 81 -9.66 -21.91 -7.09
CA GLU A 81 -11.11 -22.00 -6.97
C GLU A 81 -11.49 -21.56 -5.57
N ALA A 82 -12.29 -20.49 -5.49
CA ALA A 82 -12.76 -19.97 -4.23
C ALA A 82 -13.79 -20.95 -3.60
N PRO A 83 -13.80 -21.16 -2.27
CA PRO A 83 -14.77 -22.05 -1.64
C PRO A 83 -16.21 -21.60 -1.90
N GLU A 84 -17.07 -22.47 -2.44
CA GLU A 84 -18.44 -22.10 -2.86
C GLU A 84 -19.27 -21.43 -1.76
N GLY A 85 -19.22 -21.97 -0.53
CA GLY A 85 -19.94 -21.41 0.61
C GLY A 85 -19.47 -20.00 0.96
N PHE A 86 -18.18 -19.70 0.76
CA PHE A 86 -17.60 -18.40 0.98
C PHE A 86 -18.00 -17.41 -0.12
N VAL A 87 -17.91 -17.83 -1.39
CA VAL A 87 -18.35 -17.04 -2.54
C VAL A 87 -19.81 -16.66 -2.39
N ARG A 88 -20.69 -17.60 -2.01
CA ARG A 88 -22.12 -17.32 -1.80
C ARG A 88 -22.36 -16.22 -0.75
N VAL A 89 -21.62 -16.26 0.36
CA VAL A 89 -21.74 -15.23 1.41
C VAL A 89 -21.31 -13.86 0.86
N LEU A 90 -20.17 -13.80 0.18
CA LEU A 90 -19.69 -12.55 -0.41
C LEU A 90 -20.62 -12.03 -1.51
N SER A 91 -21.14 -12.89 -2.38
CA SER A 91 -22.08 -12.52 -3.44
C SER A 91 -23.35 -11.89 -2.88
N ASN A 92 -23.85 -12.37 -1.74
CA ASN A 92 -25.01 -11.79 -1.08
C ASN A 92 -24.75 -10.38 -0.51
N ILE A 93 -23.50 -10.07 -0.16
CA ILE A 93 -23.11 -8.79 0.44
C ILE A 93 -22.72 -7.78 -0.65
N PHE A 94 -21.93 -8.21 -1.62
CA PHE A 94 -21.26 -7.34 -2.59
C PHE A 94 -21.76 -7.49 -4.03
N GLY A 95 -22.61 -8.48 -4.29
CA GLY A 95 -23.07 -8.84 -5.63
C GLY A 95 -22.10 -9.76 -6.37
N GLU A 96 -22.65 -10.61 -7.25
CA GLU A 96 -21.87 -11.55 -8.05
C GLU A 96 -20.93 -10.85 -9.04
N GLU A 97 -21.35 -9.69 -9.56
CA GLU A 97 -20.59 -8.95 -10.58
C GLU A 97 -19.21 -8.53 -10.07
N LEU A 98 -19.12 -8.11 -8.81
CA LEU A 98 -17.85 -7.73 -8.20
C LEU A 98 -16.87 -8.91 -8.13
N LEU A 99 -17.37 -10.13 -7.95
CA LEU A 99 -16.55 -11.33 -7.70
C LEU A 99 -16.14 -12.07 -8.98
N LYS A 100 -16.56 -11.62 -10.16
CA LYS A 100 -16.20 -12.26 -11.45
C LYS A 100 -14.72 -12.16 -11.78
N ASP A 101 -14.07 -11.08 -11.35
CA ASP A 101 -12.67 -10.82 -11.64
C ASP A 101 -11.77 -11.57 -10.63
N VAL A 102 -11.28 -12.75 -11.05
CA VAL A 102 -10.34 -13.56 -10.28
C VAL A 102 -8.94 -13.36 -10.85
N ALA A 103 -8.00 -12.91 -10.02
CA ALA A 103 -6.63 -12.69 -10.44
C ALA A 103 -5.77 -13.96 -10.37
N ASN A 104 -4.61 -13.91 -11.04
CA ASN A 104 -3.61 -14.97 -10.92
C ASN A 104 -3.13 -15.07 -9.44
N PRO A 105 -3.12 -16.28 -8.83
CA PRO A 105 -2.72 -16.48 -7.43
C PRO A 105 -1.32 -15.97 -7.10
N TRP A 106 -0.40 -15.91 -8.06
CA TRP A 106 0.96 -15.43 -7.84
C TRP A 106 1.07 -13.91 -7.59
N LYS A 107 -0.03 -13.16 -7.78
CA LYS A 107 -0.11 -11.75 -7.32
C LYS A 107 -0.34 -11.65 -5.81
N LEU A 108 -0.94 -12.67 -5.20
CA LEU A 108 -1.36 -12.66 -3.80
C LEU A 108 -0.21 -12.40 -2.80
N PRO A 109 1.00 -12.98 -2.92
CA PRO A 109 2.09 -12.68 -1.99
C PRO A 109 2.46 -11.19 -1.94
N GLY A 110 2.47 -10.52 -3.10
CA GLY A 110 2.69 -9.08 -3.18
C GLY A 110 1.57 -8.30 -2.49
N TRP A 111 0.31 -8.68 -2.74
CA TRP A 111 -0.86 -8.04 -2.14
C TRP A 111 -0.92 -8.20 -0.62
N LEU A 112 -0.72 -9.40 -0.08
CA LEU A 112 -0.75 -9.61 1.36
C LEU A 112 0.38 -8.85 2.06
N THR A 113 1.55 -8.77 1.43
CA THR A 113 2.68 -7.99 1.94
C THR A 113 2.39 -6.49 1.92
N SER A 114 1.73 -5.97 0.88
CA SER A 114 1.34 -4.55 0.82
C SER A 114 0.24 -4.21 1.84
N MET A 115 -0.74 -5.09 2.05
CA MET A 115 -1.76 -4.90 3.10
C MET A 115 -1.14 -4.85 4.49
N PHE A 116 -0.22 -5.78 4.78
CA PHE A 116 0.55 -5.75 6.02
C PHE A 116 1.35 -4.44 6.16
N SER A 117 1.92 -3.93 5.06
CA SER A 117 2.55 -2.62 5.03
C SER A 117 1.60 -1.49 5.40
N ILE A 118 0.42 -1.39 4.77
CA ILE A 118 -0.56 -0.34 5.06
C ILE A 118 -0.97 -0.37 6.54
N MET A 119 -1.23 -1.55 7.09
CA MET A 119 -1.51 -1.73 8.52
C MET A 119 -0.39 -1.15 9.42
N LEU A 120 0.88 -1.28 9.04
CA LEU A 120 2.00 -0.72 9.80
C LEU A 120 2.03 0.82 9.78
N VAL A 121 1.77 1.47 8.64
CA VAL A 121 1.74 2.95 8.58
C VAL A 121 0.51 3.53 9.29
N GLU A 122 -0.61 2.80 9.30
CA GLU A 122 -1.76 3.10 10.16
C GLU A 122 -1.36 3.05 11.64
N ARG A 123 -0.73 1.95 12.07
CA ARG A 123 -0.20 1.78 13.43
C ARG A 123 0.75 2.90 13.83
N ALA A 124 1.67 3.27 12.95
CA ALA A 124 2.59 4.39 13.19
C ALA A 124 1.82 5.71 13.40
N SER A 125 0.80 5.97 12.59
CA SER A 125 -0.02 7.19 12.67
C SER A 125 -0.86 7.23 13.95
N ILE A 126 -1.46 6.11 14.33
CA ILE A 126 -2.21 5.97 15.60
C ILE A 126 -1.29 6.22 16.79
N GLU A 127 -0.13 5.56 16.84
CA GLU A 127 0.83 5.72 17.94
C GLU A 127 1.37 7.15 18.02
N TYR A 128 1.72 7.77 16.89
CA TYR A 128 2.21 9.15 16.88
C TYR A 128 1.15 10.15 17.36
N ALA A 129 -0.13 9.89 17.07
CA ALA A 129 -1.23 10.73 17.51
C ALA A 129 -1.61 10.55 19.00
N ARG A 130 -1.21 9.44 19.67
CA ARG A 130 -1.60 9.12 21.05
C ARG A 130 -1.48 10.27 22.05
N PRO A 131 -0.41 11.08 22.06
CA PRO A 131 -0.27 12.19 23.01
C PRO A 131 -1.32 13.30 22.84
N LEU A 132 -2.00 13.36 21.69
CA LEU A 132 -2.92 14.44 21.31
C LEU A 132 -4.38 14.00 21.23
N ILE A 133 -4.68 12.72 21.48
CA ILE A 133 -6.02 12.13 21.39
C ILE A 133 -6.40 11.44 22.70
N ASN A 134 -7.68 11.13 22.86
CA ASN A 134 -8.14 10.36 24.01
C ASN A 134 -7.56 8.93 23.94
N LYS A 135 -7.04 8.42 25.08
CA LYS A 135 -6.49 7.06 25.21
C LYS A 135 -7.45 5.98 24.71
N LYS A 136 -8.76 6.11 24.95
CA LYS A 136 -9.78 5.16 24.48
C LYS A 136 -9.83 5.10 22.95
N VAL A 137 -9.72 6.25 22.28
CA VAL A 137 -9.71 6.35 20.81
C VAL A 137 -8.46 5.67 20.25
N GLY A 138 -7.28 6.02 20.76
CA GLY A 138 -6.02 5.41 20.30
C GLY A 138 -5.97 3.90 20.53
N THR A 139 -6.50 3.41 21.65
CA THR A 139 -6.60 1.97 21.91
C THR A 139 -7.62 1.28 21.01
N PHE A 140 -8.81 1.86 20.83
CA PHE A 140 -9.84 1.31 19.94
C PHE A 140 -9.30 1.12 18.51
N PHE A 141 -8.74 2.17 17.92
CA PHE A 141 -8.23 2.10 16.54
C PHE A 141 -7.03 1.16 16.41
N ALA A 142 -6.19 1.02 17.44
CA ALA A 142 -5.11 0.04 17.43
C ALA A 142 -5.63 -1.41 17.37
N TYR A 143 -6.71 -1.75 18.09
CA TYR A 143 -7.33 -3.08 17.99
C TYR A 143 -8.07 -3.24 16.66
N PHE A 144 -8.85 -2.21 16.26
CA PHE A 144 -9.61 -2.23 15.03
C PHE A 144 -8.71 -2.51 13.82
N ASN A 145 -7.56 -1.85 13.73
CA ASN A 145 -6.57 -2.05 12.67
C ASN A 145 -6.11 -3.51 12.50
N ILE A 146 -6.05 -4.32 13.57
CA ILE A 146 -5.70 -5.76 13.45
C ILE A 146 -6.89 -6.58 12.94
N ILE A 147 -8.09 -6.28 13.43
CA ILE A 147 -9.32 -6.95 12.99
C ILE A 147 -9.59 -6.64 11.51
N GLU A 148 -9.37 -5.39 11.12
CA GLU A 148 -9.50 -4.88 9.77
C GLU A 148 -8.54 -5.61 8.81
N LEU A 149 -7.23 -5.66 9.13
CA LEU A 149 -6.27 -6.42 8.33
C LEU A 149 -6.66 -7.91 8.23
N ALA A 150 -7.01 -8.56 9.34
CA ALA A 150 -7.38 -9.97 9.34
C ALA A 150 -8.61 -10.25 8.46
N THR A 151 -9.57 -9.32 8.46
CA THR A 151 -10.79 -9.40 7.66
C THR A 151 -10.45 -9.30 6.17
N PHE A 152 -9.75 -8.25 5.75
CA PHE A 152 -9.42 -8.06 4.34
C PHE A 152 -8.43 -9.12 3.82
N VAL A 153 -7.48 -9.59 4.63
CA VAL A 153 -6.58 -10.71 4.26
C VAL A 153 -7.40 -11.97 4.01
N THR A 154 -8.33 -12.31 4.90
CA THR A 154 -9.18 -13.50 4.74
C THR A 154 -10.02 -13.40 3.46
N ILE A 155 -10.64 -12.25 3.24
CA ILE A 155 -11.48 -12.03 2.05
C ILE A 155 -10.64 -12.05 0.77
N THR A 156 -9.49 -11.40 0.75
CA THR A 156 -8.58 -11.36 -0.41
C THR A 156 -8.02 -12.73 -0.72
N PHE A 157 -7.59 -13.49 0.29
CA PHE A 157 -7.06 -14.84 0.10
C PHE A 157 -8.11 -15.76 -0.50
N ALA A 158 -9.34 -15.71 0.01
CA ALA A 158 -10.40 -16.61 -0.42
C ALA A 158 -11.01 -16.22 -1.78
N SER A 159 -11.09 -14.92 -2.10
CA SER A 159 -11.67 -14.42 -3.36
C SER A 159 -10.68 -14.19 -4.49
N LEU A 160 -9.38 -14.02 -4.19
CA LEU A 160 -8.35 -13.53 -5.12
C LEU A 160 -8.74 -12.29 -5.93
N ASN A 161 -9.53 -11.41 -5.31
CA ASN A 161 -10.02 -10.20 -5.95
C ASN A 161 -9.29 -8.97 -5.42
N PHE A 162 -8.64 -8.23 -6.33
CA PHE A 162 -7.84 -7.06 -5.97
C PHE A 162 -8.65 -5.92 -5.36
N PHE A 163 -9.96 -5.86 -5.61
CA PHE A 163 -10.84 -4.84 -5.05
C PHE A 163 -10.71 -4.76 -3.51
N PHE A 164 -10.61 -5.90 -2.83
CA PHE A 164 -10.50 -5.91 -1.37
C PHE A 164 -9.16 -5.37 -0.86
N VAL A 165 -8.08 -5.55 -1.64
CA VAL A 165 -6.77 -4.95 -1.37
C VAL A 165 -6.85 -3.42 -1.53
N GLU A 166 -7.56 -2.97 -2.55
CA GLU A 166 -7.77 -1.56 -2.84
C GLU A 166 -8.61 -0.88 -1.75
N VAL A 167 -9.72 -1.49 -1.32
CA VAL A 167 -10.57 -0.97 -0.23
C VAL A 167 -9.80 -0.88 1.08
N HIS A 168 -9.04 -1.92 1.46
CA HIS A 168 -8.15 -1.89 2.63
C HIS A 168 -7.17 -0.71 2.55
N SER A 169 -6.51 -0.56 1.39
CA SER A 169 -5.52 0.49 1.18
C SER A 169 -6.15 1.89 1.23
N ALA A 170 -7.33 2.08 0.63
CA ALA A 170 -8.08 3.33 0.64
C ALA A 170 -8.52 3.69 2.06
N TYR A 171 -9.07 2.72 2.81
CA TYR A 171 -9.43 2.92 4.21
C TYR A 171 -8.22 3.29 5.07
N GLY A 172 -7.16 2.47 5.02
CA GLY A 172 -5.95 2.67 5.82
C GLY A 172 -5.29 4.03 5.54
N LEU A 173 -5.15 4.42 4.27
CA LEU A 173 -4.51 5.68 3.91
C LEU A 173 -5.42 6.91 4.06
N LEU A 174 -6.62 6.89 3.48
CA LEU A 174 -7.50 8.06 3.40
C LEU A 174 -8.29 8.32 4.68
N ILE A 175 -8.56 7.29 5.48
CA ILE A 175 -9.32 7.44 6.72
C ILE A 175 -8.37 7.46 7.92
N ILE A 176 -7.55 6.42 8.08
CA ILE A 176 -6.73 6.26 9.29
C ILE A 176 -5.49 7.15 9.23
N VAL A 177 -4.60 6.97 8.26
CA VAL A 177 -3.35 7.73 8.17
C VAL A 177 -3.64 9.22 8.00
N PHE A 178 -4.53 9.60 7.06
CA PHE A 178 -4.95 10.98 6.88
C PHE A 178 -5.61 11.54 8.14
N GLY A 179 -6.59 10.86 8.73
CA GLY A 179 -7.34 11.35 9.89
C GLY A 179 -6.45 11.64 11.10
N PHE A 180 -5.59 10.70 11.48
CA PHE A 180 -4.69 10.91 12.61
C PHE A 180 -3.63 11.98 12.33
N ASN A 181 -3.02 12.00 11.14
CA ASN A 181 -2.05 13.03 10.81
C ASN A 181 -2.70 14.41 10.63
N LEU A 182 -3.96 14.48 10.20
CA LEU A 182 -4.72 15.72 10.16
C LEU A 182 -4.94 16.26 11.57
N VAL A 183 -5.37 15.41 12.52
CA VAL A 183 -5.53 15.81 13.93
C VAL A 183 -4.21 16.31 14.51
N VAL A 184 -3.11 15.57 14.32
CA VAL A 184 -1.78 15.99 14.78
C VAL A 184 -1.40 17.34 14.15
N PHE A 185 -1.55 17.47 12.83
CA PHE A 185 -1.20 18.70 12.12
C PHE A 185 -2.05 19.90 12.57
N LEU A 186 -3.36 19.73 12.76
CA LEU A 186 -4.24 20.80 13.22
C LEU A 186 -3.90 21.25 14.64
N LYS A 187 -3.55 20.32 15.55
CA LYS A 187 -3.24 20.64 16.95
C LYS A 187 -1.82 21.11 17.21
N SER A 188 -0.85 20.69 16.40
CA SER A 188 0.58 20.87 16.71
C SER A 188 1.44 21.37 15.56
N LYS A 189 0.88 21.51 14.35
CA LYS A 189 1.55 22.02 13.14
C LYS A 189 2.85 21.29 12.79
N LYS A 190 2.98 20.03 13.20
CA LYS A 190 4.18 19.21 12.99
C LYS A 190 4.43 18.97 11.51
N LYS A 191 5.66 19.24 11.09
CA LYS A 191 6.12 19.08 9.70
C LYS A 191 6.00 17.62 9.23
N GLY A 192 6.28 16.65 10.11
CA GLY A 192 6.11 15.23 9.82
C GLY A 192 4.70 14.86 9.38
N SER A 193 3.67 15.28 10.13
CA SER A 193 2.28 15.03 9.74
C SER A 193 1.87 15.77 8.46
N LYS A 194 2.36 16.99 8.22
CA LYS A 194 2.13 17.68 6.94
C LYS A 194 2.64 16.86 5.75
N LEU A 195 3.83 16.26 5.88
CA LEU A 195 4.42 15.43 4.84
C LEU A 195 3.64 14.13 4.63
N PHE A 196 3.12 13.51 5.70
CA PHE A 196 2.22 12.36 5.58
C PHE A 196 0.92 12.71 4.87
N LEU A 197 0.32 13.88 5.14
CA LEU A 197 -0.87 14.34 4.42
C LEU A 197 -0.60 14.55 2.93
N ILE A 198 0.56 15.10 2.57
CA ILE A 198 0.99 15.25 1.17
C ILE A 198 1.18 13.86 0.53
N ALA A 199 1.82 12.92 1.23
CA ALA A 199 1.99 11.54 0.75
C ALA A 199 0.65 10.87 0.46
N VAL A 200 -0.30 10.95 1.40
CA VAL A 200 -1.67 10.44 1.18
C VAL A 200 -2.34 11.12 -0.01
N GLY A 201 -2.12 12.42 -0.23
CA GLY A 201 -2.60 13.13 -1.42
C GLY A 201 -2.09 12.52 -2.73
N PHE A 202 -0.79 12.19 -2.81
CA PHE A 202 -0.24 11.49 -3.97
C PHE A 202 -0.83 10.09 -4.14
N SER A 203 -1.00 9.32 -3.04
CA SER A 203 -1.65 8.01 -3.10
C SER A 203 -3.10 8.10 -3.56
N ALA A 204 -3.87 9.09 -3.10
CA ALA A 204 -5.25 9.32 -3.52
C ALA A 204 -5.33 9.63 -5.02
N LEU A 205 -4.43 10.47 -5.52
CA LEU A 205 -4.33 10.75 -6.95
C LEU A 205 -3.98 9.48 -7.75
N GLY A 206 -3.02 8.67 -7.28
CA GLY A 206 -2.67 7.40 -7.89
C GLY A 206 -3.87 6.45 -8.00
N ALA A 207 -4.61 6.29 -6.90
CA ALA A 207 -5.83 5.49 -6.86
C ALA A 207 -6.88 5.98 -7.87
N LEU A 208 -7.07 7.29 -8.02
CA LEU A 208 -8.01 7.83 -9.01
C LEU A 208 -7.63 7.43 -10.46
N PHE A 209 -6.35 7.52 -10.82
CA PHE A 209 -5.90 7.10 -12.16
C PHE A 209 -6.08 5.60 -12.37
N PHE A 210 -5.73 4.79 -11.36
CA PHE A 210 -5.88 3.35 -11.37
C PHE A 210 -7.35 2.92 -11.57
N MET A 211 -8.24 3.38 -10.69
CA MET A 211 -9.67 3.02 -10.68
C MET A 211 -10.37 3.41 -11.97
N ASN A 212 -10.08 4.59 -12.49
CA ASN A 212 -10.72 5.10 -13.71
C ASN A 212 -10.02 4.59 -14.98
N LYS A 213 -8.98 3.76 -14.86
CA LYS A 213 -8.20 3.22 -15.97
C LYS A 213 -7.74 4.32 -16.94
N TRP A 214 -7.30 5.46 -16.39
CA TRP A 214 -6.79 6.58 -17.16
C TRP A 214 -5.31 6.38 -17.49
N GLY A 215 -4.97 6.35 -18.78
CA GLY A 215 -3.59 6.32 -19.27
C GLY A 215 -3.37 7.34 -20.38
N PHE A 216 -2.11 7.60 -20.72
CA PHE A 216 -1.75 8.45 -21.86
C PHE A 216 -1.41 7.65 -23.11
N SER A 217 -0.84 6.45 -22.94
CA SER A 217 -0.51 5.55 -24.05
C SER A 217 -0.31 4.11 -23.55
N PRO A 218 -0.13 3.13 -24.46
CA PRO A 218 0.36 1.80 -24.11
C PRO A 218 1.71 1.78 -23.39
N TRP A 219 2.51 2.84 -23.43
CA TRP A 219 3.81 2.91 -22.73
C TRP A 219 3.76 3.76 -21.45
N PHE A 220 2.57 4.25 -21.08
CA PHE A 220 2.33 4.93 -19.82
C PHE A 220 0.83 4.89 -19.50
N ASN A 221 0.39 3.72 -19.04
CA ASN A 221 -1.00 3.41 -18.72
C ASN A 221 -1.35 3.76 -17.26
N HIS A 222 -2.56 3.38 -16.83
CA HIS A 222 -3.06 3.64 -15.48
C HIS A 222 -2.25 3.01 -14.35
N PHE A 223 -1.64 1.82 -14.56
CA PHE A 223 -0.75 1.21 -13.58
C PHE A 223 0.51 2.06 -13.42
N ASP A 224 1.13 2.45 -14.53
CA ASP A 224 2.38 3.23 -14.53
C ASP A 224 2.22 4.59 -13.86
N ILE A 225 1.12 5.29 -14.16
CA ILE A 225 0.80 6.57 -13.54
C ILE A 225 0.58 6.40 -12.04
N SER A 226 -0.20 5.37 -11.65
CA SER A 226 -0.46 5.09 -10.23
C SER A 226 0.82 4.78 -9.47
N HIS A 227 1.67 3.87 -9.97
CA HIS A 227 2.94 3.50 -9.33
C HIS A 227 3.96 4.66 -9.31
N THR A 228 3.96 5.51 -10.33
CA THR A 228 4.75 6.75 -10.33
C THR A 228 4.30 7.70 -9.22
N LEU A 229 2.99 7.92 -9.07
CA LEU A 229 2.43 8.73 -7.98
C LEU A 229 2.67 8.09 -6.61
N MET A 230 2.62 6.76 -6.51
CA MET A 230 2.99 6.02 -5.30
C MET A 230 4.48 6.15 -4.98
N THR A 231 5.36 6.26 -5.98
CA THR A 231 6.79 6.52 -5.76
C THR A 231 7.00 7.88 -5.07
N PHE A 232 6.30 8.91 -5.55
CA PHE A 232 6.29 10.21 -4.88
C PHE A 232 5.69 10.13 -3.48
N SER A 233 4.58 9.42 -3.30
CA SER A 233 3.97 9.18 -1.99
C SER A 233 4.96 8.53 -1.02
N ALA A 234 5.62 7.44 -1.41
CA ALA A 234 6.63 6.74 -0.61
C ALA A 234 7.78 7.66 -0.22
N TYR A 235 8.23 8.52 -1.14
CA TYR A 235 9.27 9.52 -0.85
C TYR A 235 8.81 10.54 0.19
N PHE A 236 7.59 11.07 0.08
CA PHE A 236 7.03 11.99 1.07
C PHE A 236 6.75 11.33 2.42
N PHE A 237 6.31 10.07 2.45
CA PHE A 237 6.24 9.29 3.68
C PHE A 237 7.62 9.15 4.31
N TYR A 238 8.68 8.93 3.54
CA TYR A 238 10.03 8.81 4.07
C TYR A 238 10.51 10.12 4.69
N LEU A 239 10.31 11.25 4.00
CA LEU A 239 10.63 12.57 4.54
C LEU A 239 9.84 12.84 5.83
N GLY A 240 8.55 12.52 5.84
CA GLY A 240 7.71 12.64 7.03
C GLY A 240 8.17 11.75 8.17
N ALA A 241 8.59 10.52 7.88
CA ALA A 241 9.05 9.56 8.88
C ALA A 241 10.31 10.07 9.58
N LYS A 242 11.25 10.65 8.82
CA LYS A 242 12.44 11.29 9.41
C LYS A 242 12.08 12.40 10.39
N GLU A 243 11.16 13.29 10.00
CA GLU A 243 10.72 14.39 10.84
C GLU A 243 9.99 13.90 12.10
N ILE A 244 9.10 12.91 11.95
CA ILE A 244 8.37 12.27 13.06
C ILE A 244 9.35 11.65 14.06
N LEU A 245 10.35 10.92 13.58
CA LEU A 245 11.29 10.21 14.45
C LEU A 245 12.29 11.13 15.14
N SER A 246 12.46 12.35 14.63
CA SER A 246 13.19 13.42 15.33
C SER A 246 12.32 14.22 16.30
N ASP A 247 11.01 13.97 16.37
CA ASP A 247 10.10 14.74 17.22
C ASP A 247 10.26 14.37 18.71
N PRO A 248 10.61 15.32 19.60
CA PRO A 248 10.75 15.06 21.02
C PRO A 248 9.47 14.56 21.71
N VAL A 249 8.30 14.75 21.10
CA VAL A 249 7.02 14.21 21.59
C VAL A 249 7.05 12.68 21.72
N LEU A 250 7.92 12.00 20.97
CA LEU A 250 8.10 10.55 21.01
C LEU A 250 9.11 10.06 22.08
N LEU A 251 9.73 10.96 22.82
CA LEU A 251 10.70 10.66 23.89
C LEU A 251 10.05 10.63 25.29
N LYS A 252 8.73 10.83 25.38
CA LYS A 252 7.94 10.77 26.62
C LYS A 252 7.03 9.54 26.60
#